data_AF-A0A9P5G4I5-F1
#
_entry.id   AF-A0A9P5G4I5-F1
#
_cell.length_a   1.000
_cell.length_b   1.000
_cell.length_c   1.000
_cell.angle_alpha   90.00
_cell.angle_beta   90.00
_cell.angle_gamma   90.00
#
_symmetry.space_group_name_H-M   'P 1'
#
loop_
_entity.id
_entity.type
_entity.pdbx_description
1 polymer ?
#
loop_
_entity_poly.entity_id
_entity_poly.type
_entity_poly.pdbx_seq_one_letter_code
_entity_poly.pdbx_strand_id
1 'polypeptide(L)'
;MMEDIGGDDDVEIPLPNATSNVLKKILEYCEYHKDELAPASEDESDRIKRTTDISDWDQRFLSVDQEMLFEIILAANYLDIRPLLDIGCKTVANMIKGKTPEEIRRTFNIQNDFTPEEEDQIRRENQWAEDR
;
A
#
# COMPACT_ATOMS: atom_id res chain seq x y z
N MET A 1 -12.82 34.27 8.53
CA MET A 1 -13.33 34.79 7.25
C MET A 1 -13.23 33.62 6.28
N MET A 2 -14.35 32.94 6.08
CA MET A 2 -14.50 31.90 5.05
C MET A 2 -15.16 32.64 3.88
N GLU A 3 -14.34 33.22 3.02
CA GLU A 3 -14.82 33.78 1.76
C GLU A 3 -15.04 32.61 0.81
N ASP A 4 -16.30 32.18 0.74
CA ASP A 4 -17.07 32.03 -0.49
C ASP A 4 -16.23 31.62 -1.72
N ILE A 5 -15.95 30.31 -1.87
CA ILE A 5 -15.65 29.72 -3.18
C ILE A 5 -16.99 29.62 -3.93
N GLY A 6 -17.39 30.76 -4.47
CA GLY A 6 -18.43 30.85 -5.49
C GLY A 6 -17.85 30.44 -6.83
N GLY A 7 -18.26 29.26 -7.30
CA GLY A 7 -18.40 28.90 -8.71
C GLY A 7 -17.19 29.12 -9.63
N ASP A 8 -16.31 28.14 -9.67
CA ASP A 8 -15.66 27.70 -10.91
C ASP A 8 -15.53 26.17 -10.82
N ASP A 9 -16.36 25.44 -11.58
CA ASP A 9 -16.31 23.98 -11.71
C ASP A 9 -15.03 23.49 -12.46
N ASP A 10 -14.07 24.39 -12.72
CA ASP A 10 -12.92 24.18 -13.61
C ASP A 10 -11.59 24.60 -12.94
N VAL A 11 -11.43 24.33 -11.64
CA VAL A 11 -10.12 24.48 -10.98
C VAL A 11 -9.27 23.25 -11.29
N GLU A 12 -8.38 23.39 -12.28
CA GLU A 12 -7.40 22.36 -12.62
C GLU A 12 -6.34 22.23 -11.51
N ILE A 13 -6.30 21.08 -10.82
CA ILE A 13 -5.24 20.76 -9.85
C ILE A 13 -4.15 19.96 -10.57
N PRO A 14 -2.93 20.51 -10.75
CA PRO A 14 -1.85 19.78 -11.40
C PRO A 14 -1.32 18.66 -10.51
N LEU A 15 -1.29 17.43 -11.04
CA LEU A 15 -0.79 16.24 -10.35
C LEU A 15 0.43 15.65 -11.10
N PRO A 16 1.61 16.29 -11.02
CA PRO A 16 2.79 15.84 -11.76
C PRO A 16 3.33 14.48 -11.28
N ASN A 17 3.01 14.08 -10.05
CA ASN A 17 3.50 12.85 -9.41
C ASN A 17 2.52 11.67 -9.50
N ALA A 18 1.46 11.78 -10.31
CA ALA A 18 0.52 10.68 -10.54
C ALA A 18 0.26 10.53 -12.04
N THR A 19 0.51 9.34 -12.58
CA THR A 19 0.20 9.07 -13.99
C THR A 19 -1.32 9.01 -14.19
N SER A 20 -1.81 9.32 -15.39
CA SER A 20 -3.25 9.31 -15.67
C SER A 20 -3.90 7.94 -15.44
N ASN A 21 -3.14 6.85 -15.60
CA ASN A 21 -3.64 5.49 -15.37
C ASN A 21 -3.79 5.20 -13.86
N VAL A 22 -2.79 5.59 -13.06
CA VAL A 22 -2.83 5.46 -11.60
C VAL A 22 -3.95 6.31 -11.03
N LEU A 23 -4.10 7.56 -11.51
CA LEU A 23 -5.15 8.44 -11.05
C LEU A 23 -6.55 7.88 -11.34
N LYS A 24 -6.78 7.30 -12.53
CA LYS A 24 -8.05 6.62 -12.84
C LYS A 24 -8.36 5.48 -11.86
N LYS A 25 -7.34 4.70 -11.48
CA LYS A 25 -7.47 3.65 -10.48
C LYS A 25 -7.78 4.19 -9.09
N ILE A 26 -7.12 5.26 -8.68
CA ILE A 26 -7.40 5.92 -7.40
C ILE A 26 -8.83 6.46 -7.37
N LEU A 27 -9.30 7.06 -8.47
CA LEU A 27 -10.69 7.53 -8.56
C LEU A 27 -11.70 6.38 -8.49
N GLU A 28 -11.42 5.23 -9.11
CA GLU A 28 -12.23 4.00 -8.98
C GLU A 28 -12.32 3.56 -7.51
N TYR A 29 -11.20 3.59 -6.79
CA TYR A 29 -11.17 3.31 -5.36
C TYR A 29 -12.02 4.28 -4.54
N CYS A 30 -11.85 5.58 -4.78
CA CYS A 30 -12.60 6.62 -4.07
C CYS A 30 -14.09 6.53 -4.32
N GLU A 31 -14.53 6.23 -5.56
CA GLU A 31 -15.95 6.10 -5.90
C GLU A 31 -16.59 4.90 -5.19
N TYR A 32 -15.87 3.77 -5.10
CA TYR A 32 -16.37 2.59 -4.40
C TYR A 32 -16.47 2.80 -2.89
N HIS A 33 -15.47 3.45 -2.28
CA HIS A 33 -15.40 3.65 -0.83
C HIS A 33 -15.99 4.98 -0.34
N LYS A 34 -16.63 5.79 -1.19
CA LYS A 34 -17.10 7.14 -0.83
C LYS A 34 -18.01 7.17 0.41
N ASP A 35 -18.82 6.14 0.59
CA ASP A 35 -19.77 6.02 1.71
C ASP A 35 -19.11 5.46 2.98
N GLU A 36 -17.95 4.78 2.86
CA GLU A 36 -17.16 4.22 3.96
C GLU A 36 -16.05 5.18 4.44
N LEU A 37 -15.66 6.12 3.60
CA LEU A 37 -14.68 7.19 3.86
C LEU A 37 -15.27 8.35 4.68
N ALA A 38 -16.58 8.34 4.98
CA ALA A 38 -17.16 9.25 5.95
C ALA A 38 -16.42 9.11 7.30
N PRO A 39 -16.21 10.20 8.06
CA PRO A 39 -15.34 10.18 9.23
C PRO A 39 -15.90 9.21 10.28
N ALA A 40 -15.35 8.00 10.31
CA ALA A 40 -15.51 7.10 11.44
C ALA A 40 -14.91 7.80 12.66
N SER A 41 -15.70 7.90 13.73
CA SER A 41 -15.28 8.37 15.04
C SER A 41 -13.95 7.74 15.48
N GLU A 42 -13.15 8.52 16.20
CA GLU A 42 -11.73 8.37 16.58
C GLU A 42 -11.33 7.08 17.36
N ASP A 43 -11.85 5.90 17.01
CA ASP A 43 -11.37 4.62 17.55
C ASP A 43 -10.32 4.00 16.60
N GLU A 44 -9.19 4.70 16.48
CA GLU A 44 -8.02 4.33 15.66
C GLU A 44 -7.36 3.01 16.13
N SER A 45 -7.68 2.56 17.35
CA SER A 45 -7.05 1.40 18.00
C SER A 45 -7.53 0.02 17.52
N ASP A 46 -8.70 -0.09 16.90
CA ASP A 46 -9.25 -1.39 16.47
C ASP A 46 -8.98 -1.71 14.98
N ARG A 47 -8.71 -0.72 14.13
CA ARG A 47 -8.42 -0.94 12.69
C ARG A 47 -7.05 -1.61 12.45
N ILE A 48 -6.08 -1.36 13.34
CA ILE A 48 -4.71 -1.91 13.26
C ILE A 48 -4.68 -3.41 13.65
N LYS A 49 -5.67 -3.91 14.40
CA LYS A 49 -5.66 -5.27 14.97
C LYS A 49 -5.89 -6.39 13.93
N ARG A 50 -6.25 -6.05 12.69
CA ARG A 50 -6.38 -7.01 11.57
C ARG A 50 -5.32 -6.71 10.53
N THR A 51 -4.08 -7.11 10.82
CA THR A 51 -2.90 -6.78 10.00
C THR A 51 -2.91 -7.39 8.60
N THR A 52 -3.84 -8.31 8.30
CA THR A 52 -3.88 -9.03 7.00
C THR A 52 -5.26 -9.10 6.35
N ASP A 53 -6.29 -8.54 6.99
CA ASP A 53 -7.65 -8.60 6.48
C ASP A 53 -7.87 -7.47 5.48
N ILE A 54 -8.09 -7.85 4.23
CA ILE A 54 -8.33 -6.99 3.07
C ILE A 54 -9.63 -7.48 2.45
N SER A 55 -10.57 -6.59 2.14
CA SER A 55 -11.85 -6.99 1.56
C SER A 55 -11.66 -7.69 0.21
N ASP A 56 -12.62 -8.54 -0.20
CA ASP A 56 -12.55 -9.22 -1.50
C ASP A 56 -12.51 -8.22 -2.67
N TRP A 57 -13.15 -7.06 -2.51
CA TRP A 57 -13.12 -6.01 -3.52
C TRP A 57 -11.74 -5.37 -3.60
N ASP A 58 -11.15 -5.00 -2.46
CA ASP A 58 -9.81 -4.41 -2.39
C ASP A 58 -8.73 -5.36 -2.92
N GLN A 59 -8.86 -6.66 -2.63
CA GLN A 59 -7.95 -7.67 -3.18
C GLN A 59 -8.02 -7.72 -4.70
N ARG A 60 -9.21 -7.62 -5.29
CA ARG A 60 -9.40 -7.58 -6.75
C ARG A 60 -8.91 -6.26 -7.34
N PHE A 61 -9.17 -5.15 -6.66
CA PHE A 61 -8.72 -3.83 -7.05
C PHE A 61 -7.19 -3.75 -7.12
N LEU A 62 -6.50 -4.29 -6.11
CA LEU A 62 -5.03 -4.36 -6.04
C LEU A 62 -4.43 -5.58 -6.76
N SER A 63 -5.24 -6.37 -7.48
CA SER A 63 -4.76 -7.46 -8.32
C SER A 63 -4.22 -6.92 -9.66
N VAL A 64 -3.18 -6.11 -9.53
CA VAL A 64 -2.42 -5.48 -10.61
C VAL A 64 -0.98 -5.99 -10.60
N ASP A 65 -0.20 -5.64 -11.62
CA ASP A 65 1.24 -5.87 -11.59
C ASP A 65 1.94 -5.05 -10.48
N GLN A 66 3.15 -5.45 -10.12
CA GLN A 66 3.88 -4.83 -9.01
C GLN A 66 4.19 -3.35 -9.26
N GLU A 67 4.49 -2.97 -10.50
CA GLU A 67 4.80 -1.58 -10.87
C GLU A 67 3.59 -0.69 -10.60
N MET A 68 2.41 -1.08 -11.10
CA MET A 68 1.15 -0.39 -10.83
C MET A 68 0.81 -0.36 -9.34
N LEU A 69 1.02 -1.47 -8.59
CA LEU A 69 0.78 -1.49 -7.15
C LEU A 69 1.65 -0.46 -6.41
N PHE A 70 2.94 -0.37 -6.74
CA PHE A 70 3.84 0.62 -6.14
C PHE A 70 3.47 2.04 -6.53
N GLU A 71 3.10 2.30 -7.78
CA GLU A 71 2.62 3.61 -8.20
C GLU A 71 1.34 4.03 -7.46
N ILE A 72 0.39 3.11 -7.26
CA ILE A 72 -0.82 3.35 -6.48
C ILE A 72 -0.47 3.70 -5.02
N ILE A 73 0.46 2.97 -4.39
CA ILE A 73 0.91 3.26 -3.02
C ILE A 73 1.56 4.64 -2.92
N LEU A 74 2.44 4.99 -3.85
CA LEU A 74 3.11 6.29 -3.89
C LEU A 74 2.12 7.43 -4.10
N ALA A 75 1.19 7.28 -5.04
CA ALA A 75 0.17 8.27 -5.32
C ALA A 75 -0.86 8.39 -4.17
N ALA A 76 -1.21 7.28 -3.51
CA ALA A 76 -2.06 7.31 -2.32
C ALA A 76 -1.40 8.08 -1.16
N ASN A 77 -0.10 7.91 -0.96
CA ASN A 77 0.67 8.71 0.00
C ASN A 77 0.75 10.18 -0.41
N TYR A 78 0.94 10.46 -1.71
CA TYR A 78 0.99 11.84 -2.23
C TYR A 78 -0.34 12.58 -2.09
N LEU A 79 -1.48 11.88 -2.25
CA LEU A 79 -2.83 12.43 -2.14
C LEU A 79 -3.43 12.31 -0.73
N ASP A 80 -2.67 11.81 0.24
CA ASP A 80 -3.08 11.58 1.64
C ASP A 80 -4.33 10.70 1.82
N ILE A 81 -4.45 9.64 1.00
CA ILE A 81 -5.54 8.66 1.08
C ILE A 81 -5.10 7.50 1.99
N ARG A 82 -5.09 7.75 3.30
CA ARG A 82 -4.62 6.77 4.32
C ARG A 82 -5.19 5.35 4.18
N PRO A 83 -6.51 5.15 3.95
CA PRO A 83 -7.06 3.80 3.81
C PRO A 83 -6.49 3.03 2.60
N LEU A 84 -6.27 3.73 1.47
CA LEU A 84 -5.68 3.14 0.27
C LEU A 84 -4.20 2.79 0.49
N LEU A 85 -3.46 3.66 1.18
CA LEU A 85 -2.08 3.40 1.58
C LEU A 85 -2.00 2.14 2.48
N ASP A 86 -2.88 2.03 3.46
CA ASP A 86 -2.92 0.90 4.40
C ASP A 86 -3.19 -0.43 3.68
N ILE A 87 -4.18 -0.49 2.78
CA ILE A 87 -4.47 -1.74 2.04
C ILE A 87 -3.35 -2.09 1.05
N GLY A 88 -2.69 -1.10 0.46
CA GLY A 88 -1.52 -1.29 -0.39
C GLY A 88 -0.37 -1.92 0.40
N CYS A 89 -0.04 -1.35 1.56
CA CYS A 89 0.97 -1.89 2.47
C CYS A 89 0.62 -3.30 2.97
N LYS A 90 -0.65 -3.57 3.31
CA LYS A 90 -1.11 -4.92 3.69
C LYS A 90 -0.96 -5.93 2.56
N THR A 91 -1.23 -5.52 1.32
CA THR A 91 -1.07 -6.39 0.14
C THR A 91 0.40 -6.77 -0.05
N VAL A 92 1.31 -5.81 0.04
CA VAL A 92 2.76 -6.07 -0.01
C VAL A 92 3.20 -6.96 1.15
N ALA A 93 2.70 -6.72 2.37
CA ALA A 93 2.99 -7.57 3.54
C ALA A 93 2.52 -9.02 3.33
N ASN A 94 1.33 -9.23 2.75
CA ASN A 94 0.82 -10.56 2.40
C ASN A 94 1.68 -11.25 1.32
N MET A 95 2.29 -10.49 0.40
CA MET A 95 3.22 -11.05 -0.60
C MET A 95 4.55 -11.51 0.01
N ILE A 96 4.93 -10.99 1.18
CA ILE A 96 6.16 -11.33 1.90
C ILE A 96 5.90 -12.45 2.92
N LYS A 97 4.72 -12.46 3.53
CA LYS A 97 4.34 -13.41 4.59
C LYS A 97 4.50 -14.85 4.11
N GLY A 98 5.27 -15.64 4.88
CA GLY A 98 5.46 -17.07 4.63
C GLY A 98 6.42 -17.42 3.48
N LYS A 99 7.07 -16.42 2.86
CA LYS A 99 8.13 -16.65 1.87
C LYS A 99 9.51 -16.66 2.51
N THR A 100 10.40 -17.45 1.94
CA THR A 100 11.82 -17.44 2.30
C THR A 100 12.51 -16.15 1.83
N PRO A 101 13.62 -15.74 2.45
CA PRO A 101 14.40 -14.57 2.00
C PRO A 101 14.75 -14.61 0.51
N GLU A 102 15.06 -15.80 -0.03
CA GLU A 102 15.38 -16.01 -1.44
C GLU A 102 14.16 -15.81 -2.34
N GLU A 103 12.98 -16.28 -1.93
CA GLU A 103 11.74 -16.07 -2.67
C GLU A 103 11.30 -14.61 -2.66
N ILE A 104 11.48 -13.91 -1.54
CA ILE A 104 11.24 -12.46 -1.44
C ILE A 104 12.17 -11.73 -2.40
N ARG A 105 13.47 -12.03 -2.37
CA ARG A 105 14.46 -11.43 -3.28
C ARG A 105 14.10 -11.65 -4.75
N ARG A 106 13.68 -12.86 -5.13
CA ARG A 106 13.20 -13.13 -6.50
C ARG A 106 11.93 -12.37 -6.83
N THR A 107 10.96 -12.35 -5.92
CA THR A 107 9.65 -11.70 -6.12
C THR A 107 9.82 -10.20 -6.37
N PHE A 108 10.68 -9.54 -5.61
CA PHE A 108 10.91 -8.09 -5.68
C PHE A 108 12.16 -7.71 -6.49
N ASN A 109 12.77 -8.68 -7.19
CA ASN A 109 13.97 -8.50 -7.99
C ASN A 109 15.11 -7.78 -7.23
N ILE A 110 15.33 -8.18 -5.98
CA ILE A 110 16.35 -7.64 -5.07
C ILE A 110 17.63 -8.49 -5.20
N GLN A 111 18.76 -7.83 -5.43
CA GLN A 111 20.07 -8.48 -5.46
C GLN A 111 20.52 -8.84 -4.03
N ASN A 112 21.09 -10.04 -3.85
CA ASN A 112 21.77 -10.38 -2.59
C ASN A 112 23.10 -9.60 -2.52
N ASP A 113 23.20 -8.69 -1.57
CA ASP A 113 24.37 -7.86 -1.28
C ASP A 113 25.20 -8.37 -0.10
N PHE A 114 24.76 -9.44 0.57
CA PHE A 114 25.52 -10.08 1.64
C PHE A 114 26.60 -11.01 1.10
N THR A 115 27.74 -11.03 1.78
CA THR A 115 28.73 -12.10 1.60
C THR A 115 28.22 -13.43 2.17
N PRO A 116 28.73 -14.58 1.70
CA PRO A 116 28.35 -15.88 2.25
C PRO A 116 28.54 -15.98 3.77
N GLU A 117 29.61 -15.37 4.29
CA GLU A 117 29.91 -15.33 5.72
C GLU A 117 28.88 -14.50 6.51
N GLU A 118 28.48 -13.34 5.99
CA GLU A 118 27.46 -12.49 6.61
C GLU A 118 26.09 -13.16 6.58
N GLU A 119 25.72 -13.79 5.47
CA GLU A 119 24.46 -14.51 5.34
C GLU A 119 24.37 -15.68 6.33
N ASP A 120 25.45 -16.46 6.47
CA ASP A 120 25.55 -17.54 7.44
C ASP A 120 25.48 -17.06 8.89
N GLN A 121 26.05 -15.89 9.18
CA GLN A 121 25.96 -15.27 10.50
C GLN A 121 24.51 -14.81 10.78
N ILE A 122 23.89 -14.10 9.84
CA ILE A 122 22.50 -13.61 9.97
C ILE A 122 21.53 -14.79 10.13
N ARG A 123 21.71 -15.88 9.36
CA ARG A 123 20.91 -17.10 9.52
C ARG A 123 21.07 -17.68 10.92
N ARG A 124 22.30 -17.86 11.41
CA ARG A 124 22.56 -18.37 12.77
C ARG A 124 21.93 -17.49 13.86
N GLU A 125 22.01 -16.17 13.70
CA GLU A 125 21.44 -15.21 14.65
C GLU A 125 19.90 -15.18 14.62
N ASN A 126 19.27 -15.53 13.50
CA ASN A 126 17.81 -15.49 13.31
C ASN A 126 17.14 -16.87 13.35
N GLN A 127 17.86 -17.96 13.64
CA GLN A 127 17.30 -19.31 13.78
C GLN A 127 16.12 -19.39 14.75
N TRP A 128 16.11 -18.56 15.80
CA TRP A 128 15.00 -18.49 16.77
C TRP A 128 13.64 -18.12 16.14
N ALA A 129 13.63 -17.51 14.95
CA ALA A 129 12.42 -17.12 14.24
C ALA A 129 11.89 -18.21 13.29
N GLU A 130 12.69 -19.23 12.98
CA GLU A 130 12.32 -20.33 12.06
C GLU A 130 11.59 -21.49 12.80
N ASP A 131 11.78 -21.61 14.13
CA ASP A 131 11.21 -22.67 14.97
C ASP A 131 9.78 -22.40 15.49
N ARG A 132 9.06 -21.40 14.97
CA ARG A 132 7.73 -20.99 15.49
C ARG A 132 6.60 -21.01 14.46
#